data_AF-A0A8T5TXD9-F1
#
_entry.id   AF-A0A8T5TXD9-F1
#
_cell.length_a   1.000
_cell.length_b   1.000
_cell.length_c   1.000
_cell.angle_alpha   90.00
_cell.angle_beta   90.00
_cell.angle_gamma   90.00
#
_symmetry.space_group_name_H-M   'P 1'
#
loop_
_entity.id
_entity.type
_entity.pdbx_description
1 polymer ?
#
loop_
_entity_poly.entity_id
_entity_poly.type
_entity_poly.pdbx_seq_one_letter_code
_entity_poly.pdbx_strand_id
1 'polypeptide(L)' 'MLKLKKVIPRTYEQICLDKLKELGKSTASEWANAMGYETHNALSKVIRRIVNDTPEKIIVVYNRKPRYYQAI' A
#
# COMPACT_ATOMS: atom_id res chain seq x y z
N MET A 1 -16.56 -15.35 13.04
CA MET A 1 -15.08 -15.48 13.07
C MET A 1 -14.54 -15.37 11.66
N LEU A 2 -14.04 -14.20 11.26
CA LEU A 2 -13.33 -14.04 9.99
C LEU A 2 -11.93 -14.66 10.16
N LYS A 3 -11.69 -15.79 9.50
CA LYS A 3 -10.37 -16.40 9.41
C LYS A 3 -9.48 -15.43 8.64
N LEU A 4 -8.54 -14.77 9.32
CA LEU A 4 -7.40 -14.10 8.68
C LEU A 4 -6.55 -15.20 8.04
N LYS A 5 -6.89 -15.60 6.81
CA LYS A 5 -5.95 -16.31 5.95
C LYS A 5 -4.78 -15.35 5.77
N LYS A 6 -3.60 -15.69 6.27
CA LYS A 6 -2.35 -15.04 5.84
C LYS A 6 -2.21 -15.31 4.35
N VAL A 7 -2.61 -14.35 3.52
CA VAL A 7 -2.44 -14.42 2.07
C VAL A 7 -1.03 -13.92 1.79
N ILE A 8 -0.23 -14.70 1.09
CA ILE A 8 1.08 -14.24 0.62
C ILE A 8 0.82 -13.13 -0.41
N PRO A 9 1.40 -11.92 -0.27
CA PRO A 9 1.20 -10.88 -1.27
C PRO A 9 1.66 -11.38 -2.63
N ARG A 10 0.94 -10.98 -3.67
CA ARG A 10 1.37 -11.22 -5.05
C ARG A 10 2.70 -10.51 -5.28
N THR A 11 3.48 -10.97 -6.25
CA THR A 11 4.77 -10.36 -6.64
C THR A 11 4.66 -8.84 -6.79
N TYR A 12 3.60 -8.36 -7.43
CA TYR A 12 3.39 -6.91 -7.63
C TYR A 12 3.02 -6.15 -6.36
N GLU A 13 2.27 -6.76 -5.43
CA GLU A 13 1.98 -6.16 -4.12
C GLU A 13 3.26 -6.05 -3.29
N GLN A 14 4.14 -7.05 -3.37
CA GLN A 14 5.46 -7.00 -2.71
C GLN A 14 6.34 -5.89 -3.31
N ILE A 15 6.41 -5.76 -4.64
CA ILE A 15 7.15 -4.65 -5.29
C ILE A 15 6.63 -3.29 -4.80
N CYS A 16 5.30 -3.13 -4.70
CA CYS A 16 4.72 -1.90 -4.20
C CYS A 16 5.15 -1.65 -2.75
N LEU A 17 5.07 -2.66 -1.88
CA LEU A 17 5.49 -2.56 -0.47
C LEU A 17 6.97 -2.23 -0.32
N ASP A 18 7.84 -2.85 -1.13
CA ASP A 18 9.27 -2.57 -1.14
C ASP A 18 9.53 -1.11 -1.54
N LYS A 19 8.82 -0.61 -2.56
CA LYS A 19 8.91 0.79 -2.94
C LYS A 19 8.40 1.73 -1.84
N LEU A 20 7.32 1.37 -1.17
CA LEU A 20 6.82 2.15 -0.04
C LEU A 20 7.81 2.17 1.13
N LYS A 21 8.53 1.06 1.35
CA LYS A 21 9.58 0.97 2.36
C LYS A 21 10.76 1.89 2.04
N GLU A 22 11.16 2.00 0.77
CA GLU A 22 12.16 2.98 0.32
C GLU A 22 11.72 4.43 0.56
N LEU A 23 10.44 4.74 0.34
CA LEU A 23 9.87 6.08 0.57
C LEU A 23 9.68 6.41 2.06
N GLY A 24 9.65 5.40 2.93
CA GLY A 24 9.35 5.52 4.35
C GLY A 24 7.86 5.80 4.63
N LYS A 25 7.37 6.99 4.25
CA LYS A 25 5.97 7.40 4.43
C LYS A 25 5.51 8.18 3.20
N SER A 26 4.37 7.79 2.65
CA SER A 26 3.90 8.34 1.37
C SER A 26 2.38 8.37 1.28
N THR A 27 1.82 9.36 0.59
CA THR A 27 0.44 9.33 0.13
C THR A 27 0.27 8.36 -1.06
N ALA A 28 -0.95 7.94 -1.36
CA ALA A 28 -1.20 7.09 -2.53
C ALA A 28 -0.73 7.72 -3.85
N SER A 29 -0.79 9.06 -3.96
CA SER A 29 -0.37 9.80 -5.16
C SER A 29 1.14 9.84 -5.30
N GLU A 30 1.86 10.15 -4.21
CA GLU A 30 3.32 10.17 -4.19
C GLU A 30 3.88 8.76 -4.47
N TRP A 31 3.27 7.74 -3.88
CA TRP A 31 3.64 6.35 -4.11
C TRP A 31 3.40 5.93 -5.56
N ALA A 32 2.27 6.31 -6.15
CA ALA A 32 2.00 6.05 -7.57
C ALA A 32 3.03 6.75 -8.48
N ASN A 33 3.35 8.01 -8.19
CA ASN A 33 4.35 8.78 -8.94
C ASN A 33 5.74 8.14 -8.84
N ALA A 34 6.17 7.73 -7.63
CA ALA A 34 7.44 7.05 -7.40
C ALA A 34 7.54 5.68 -8.09
N MET A 35 6.42 5.07 -8.45
CA MET A 35 6.32 3.85 -9.25
C MET A 35 6.28 4.12 -10.76
N GLY A 36 6.34 5.39 -11.18
CA GLY A 36 6.31 5.82 -12.58
C GLY A 36 4.91 6.01 -13.17
N TYR A 37 3.85 6.01 -12.35
CA TYR A 37 2.50 6.25 -12.84
C TYR A 37 2.19 7.75 -12.97
N GLU A 38 1.61 8.14 -14.10
CA GLU A 38 1.13 9.51 -14.32
C GLU A 38 -0.16 9.80 -13.53
N THR A 39 -0.94 8.77 -13.22
CA THR A 39 -2.24 8.94 -12.53
C THR A 39 -2.13 8.70 -11.02
N HIS A 40 -2.58 9.67 -10.23
CA HIS A 40 -2.55 9.66 -8.76
C HIS A 40 -3.31 8.48 -8.09
N ASN A 41 -4.20 7.81 -8.81
CA ASN A 41 -5.04 6.72 -8.28
C ASN A 41 -4.64 5.32 -8.81
N ALA A 42 -3.54 5.21 -9.56
CA ALA A 42 -3.11 3.97 -10.21
C ALA A 42 -2.95 2.80 -9.22
N LEU A 43 -2.48 3.09 -8.00
CA LEU A 43 -2.29 2.09 -6.93
C LEU A 43 -3.55 1.81 -6.10
N SER A 44 -4.68 2.48 -6.34
CA SER A 44 -5.87 2.38 -5.46
C SER A 44 -6.39 0.95 -5.25
N LYS A 45 -6.39 0.12 -6.30
CA LYS A 45 -6.79 -1.30 -6.21
C LYS A 45 -5.77 -2.14 -5.44
N VAL A 46 -4.48 -1.87 -5.64
CA VAL A 46 -3.37 -2.58 -4.99
C VAL A 46 -3.35 -2.28 -3.50
N ILE A 47 -3.42 -0.99 -3.15
CA ILE A 47 -3.49 -0.51 -1.76
C ILE A 47 -4.66 -1.17 -1.04
N ARG A 48 -5.84 -1.23 -1.67
CA ARG A 48 -7.02 -1.90 -1.09
C ARG A 48 -6.77 -3.37 -0.81
N ARG A 49 -6.12 -4.10 -1.74
CA ARG A 49 -5.76 -5.51 -1.53
C ARG A 49 -4.76 -5.68 -0.39
N ILE A 50 -3.67 -4.92 -0.39
CA ILE A 50 -2.65 -4.98 0.66
C ILE A 50 -3.28 -4.73 2.04
N VAL A 51 -4.11 -3.69 2.17
CA VAL A 51 -4.77 -3.33 3.43
C VAL A 51 -5.74 -4.42 3.91
N ASN A 52 -6.45 -5.09 2.99
CA ASN A 52 -7.44 -6.10 3.35
C ASN A 52 -6.83 -7.49 3.58
N ASP A 53 -5.87 -7.87 2.74
CA ASP A 53 -5.36 -9.23 2.65
C ASP A 53 -4.07 -9.42 3.47
N THR A 54 -3.29 -8.34 3.64
CA THR A 54 -2.02 -8.31 4.39
C THR A 54 -1.88 -7.05 5.27
N PRO A 55 -2.86 -6.79 6.16
CA PRO A 55 -2.83 -5.59 7.00
C PRO A 55 -1.58 -5.49 7.88
N GLU A 56 -0.94 -6.60 8.20
CA GLU A 56 0.30 -6.66 8.99
C GLU A 56 1.54 -6.11 8.27
N LYS A 57 1.46 -5.83 6.96
CA LYS A 57 2.57 -5.28 6.16
C LYS A 57 2.47 -3.79 5.89
N ILE A 58 1.37 -3.13 6.28
CA ILE A 58 1.11 -1.73 5.98
C ILE A 58 0.41 -1.00 7.13
N ILE A 59 0.85 0.22 7.42
CA ILE A 59 0.23 1.12 8.39
C ILE A 59 -0.47 2.25 7.61
N VAL A 60 -1.73 2.51 7.96
CA VAL A 60 -2.44 3.72 7.53
C VAL A 60 -2.31 4.76 8.64
N VAL A 61 -1.38 5.70 8.47
CA VAL A 61 -0.91 6.61 9.54
C VAL A 61 -1.95 7.69 9.87
N TYR A 62 -2.79 8.09 8.91
CA TYR A 62 -3.83 9.11 9.08
C TYR A 62 -5.09 8.73 8.32
N ASN A 63 -6.24 8.73 9.01
CA ASN A 63 -7.54 8.46 8.38
C ASN A 63 -8.21 9.73 7.79
N ARG A 64 -7.57 10.91 7.90
CA ARG A 64 -7.97 12.13 7.17
C ARG A 64 -7.30 12.17 5.80
N LYS A 65 -7.98 12.74 4.80
CA LYS A 65 -7.43 12.87 3.45
C LYS A 65 -6.40 14.02 3.39
N PRO A 66 -5.27 13.85 2.66
CA PRO A 66 -4.82 12.60 2.03
C PRO A 66 -4.32 11.58 3.06
N ARG A 67 -4.64 10.29 2.84
CA ARG A 67 -4.17 9.20 3.71
C ARG A 67 -2.69 8.94 3.44
N TYR A 68 -1.93 8.75 4.51
CA TYR A 68 -0.53 8.35 4.46
C TYR A 68 -0.37 6.86 4.77
N TYR A 69 0.54 6.24 4.06
CA TYR A 69 0.87 4.82 4.14
C TYR A 69 2.36 4.66 4.49
N GLN A 70 2.66 3.60 5.22
CA GLN A 70 4.03 3.19 5.55
C GLN A 70 4.09 1.66 5.55
N ALA A 71 5.12 1.08 4.94
CA ALA A 71 5.37 -0.36 4.99
C ALA A 71 6.03 -0.76 6.32
N ILE A 72 5.75 -1.97 6.79
CA ILE A 72 6.38 -2.58 7.99
C ILE A 72 7.48 -3.55 7.54
#